data_AF-A0A9D0HG51-F1
#
_entry.id   AF-A0A9D0HG51-F1
#
_cell.length_a   1.000
_cell.length_b   1.000
_cell.length_c   1.000
_cell.angle_alpha   90.00
_cell.angle_beta   90.00
_cell.angle_gamma   90.00
#
_symmetry.space_group_name_H-M   'P 1'
#
loop_
_entity.id
_entity.type
_entity.pdbx_description
1 polymer ?
#
loop_
_entity_poly.entity_id
_entity_poly.type
_entity_poly.pdbx_seq_one_letter_code
_entity_poly.pdbx_strand_id
1 'polypeptide(L)'
;MKSIIKVAMVSAIVFASNTAAAGAYSNLPLDEGNLWVFVEDNEGYLVEPTTVNTVEVTQGGYYGWGWYNHTLSGLFHADVELWDNYWYDQLWTYSDQWYTAFDYGLNDGDQYDFRLGPCERYTATYSALDSTLVAPAGNFDGAHGFVLAGGVDPNVKCAGPQLSYVATADGVGPVGYVSGGKKGHLLYARVAGNVVAAGPHNVNTSNGIEVAMVLTDDTLEHGTLNCLVAPCPLAPAANLQAAFVVTNTSGLSQTLHFTSGQTFEIDIRDGKGNVVRRWSDGRFFTQALVDIVLAPDETRVFYGVVPAATYDWASGENSSLLYGKYTATGYLSYGGSPKVDVTFSAQ
;
A
#
# COMPACT_ATOMS: atom_id res chain seq x y z
N MET A 1 -28.58 -60.87 12.42
CA MET A 1 -28.34 -59.84 13.45
C MET A 1 -27.96 -58.56 12.73
N LYS A 2 -28.83 -57.55 12.73
CA LYS A 2 -28.58 -56.26 12.07
C LYS A 2 -27.84 -55.35 13.06
N SER A 3 -26.60 -54.97 12.74
CA SER A 3 -25.80 -54.02 13.51
C SER A 3 -26.29 -52.60 13.21
N ILE A 4 -26.69 -51.87 14.25
CA ILE A 4 -27.08 -50.46 14.19
C ILE A 4 -25.82 -49.64 14.46
N ILE A 5 -25.30 -48.99 13.42
CA ILE A 5 -24.23 -48.00 13.55
C ILE A 5 -24.88 -46.71 14.06
N LYS A 6 -24.61 -46.35 15.32
CA LYS A 6 -24.91 -45.02 15.87
C LYS A 6 -23.82 -44.06 15.42
N VAL A 7 -24.13 -43.21 14.45
CA VAL A 7 -23.32 -42.04 14.11
C VAL A 7 -23.61 -40.96 15.15
N ALA A 8 -22.65 -40.67 16.01
CA ALA A 8 -22.69 -39.51 16.89
C ALA A 8 -22.31 -38.27 16.06
N MET A 9 -23.28 -37.43 15.71
CA MET A 9 -23.03 -36.07 15.25
C MET A 9 -22.46 -35.27 16.43
N VAL A 10 -21.16 -35.00 16.40
CA VAL A 10 -20.54 -33.97 17.23
C VAL A 10 -20.71 -32.65 16.49
N SER A 11 -21.73 -31.87 16.86
CA SER A 11 -21.81 -30.47 16.46
C SER A 11 -20.74 -29.69 17.22
N ALA A 12 -19.62 -29.41 16.55
CA ALA A 12 -18.69 -28.38 16.99
C ALA A 12 -19.35 -27.03 16.70
N ILE A 13 -19.95 -26.42 17.73
CA ILE A 13 -20.31 -25.01 17.70
C ILE A 13 -19.00 -24.24 17.83
N VAL A 14 -18.44 -23.82 16.70
CA VAL A 14 -17.40 -22.81 16.66
C VAL A 14 -18.09 -21.50 17.02
N PHE A 15 -17.89 -21.04 18.25
CA PHE A 15 -18.13 -19.64 18.59
C PHE A 15 -17.03 -18.83 17.91
N ALA A 16 -17.25 -18.43 16.65
CA ALA A 16 -16.55 -17.28 16.11
C ALA A 16 -17.14 -16.06 16.83
N SER A 17 -16.52 -15.66 17.93
CA SER A 17 -16.74 -14.32 18.49
C SER A 17 -16.09 -13.33 17.53
N ASN A 18 -16.76 -13.04 16.41
CA ASN A 18 -16.55 -11.78 15.71
C ASN A 18 -17.16 -10.70 16.61
N THR A 19 -16.44 -10.33 17.66
CA THR A 19 -16.61 -9.03 18.28
C THR A 19 -16.19 -8.02 17.23
N ALA A 20 -17.13 -7.61 16.38
CA ALA A 20 -16.98 -6.37 15.63
C ALA A 20 -16.77 -5.28 16.69
N ALA A 21 -15.52 -4.82 16.84
CA ALA A 21 -15.17 -3.73 17.71
C ALA A 21 -15.95 -2.51 17.22
N ALA A 22 -16.88 -2.05 18.06
CA ALA A 22 -17.92 -1.13 17.69
C ALA A 22 -17.42 0.31 17.78
N GLY A 23 -16.87 0.82 16.67
CA GLY A 23 -16.64 2.25 16.45
C GLY A 23 -15.31 2.52 15.75
N ALA A 24 -15.05 1.80 14.65
CA ALA A 24 -13.89 2.05 13.81
C ALA A 24 -13.96 3.49 13.30
N TYR A 25 -12.97 4.32 13.64
CA TYR A 25 -12.72 5.54 12.91
C TYR A 25 -12.65 5.17 11.45
N SER A 26 -13.57 5.68 10.63
CA SER A 26 -13.49 5.46 9.18
C SER A 26 -12.12 5.88 8.69
N ASN A 27 -11.60 6.98 9.24
CA ASN A 27 -10.44 7.68 8.71
C ASN A 27 -9.12 6.96 9.02
N LEU A 28 -9.10 6.10 10.05
CA LEU A 28 -7.97 5.24 10.37
C LEU A 28 -8.48 3.90 10.94
N PRO A 29 -8.66 2.88 10.09
CA PRO A 29 -9.15 1.58 10.52
C PRO A 29 -8.02 0.82 11.25
N LEU A 30 -8.19 0.63 12.56
CA LEU A 30 -7.17 0.08 13.46
C LEU A 30 -7.38 -1.39 13.82
N ASP A 31 -8.04 -2.17 12.96
CA ASP A 31 -8.15 -3.61 13.17
C ASP A 31 -6.80 -4.31 12.95
N GLU A 32 -6.48 -5.28 13.81
CA GLU A 32 -5.26 -6.09 13.71
C GLU A 32 -5.15 -6.78 12.33
N GLY A 33 -3.96 -6.74 11.74
CA GLY A 33 -3.66 -7.25 10.40
C GLY A 33 -3.97 -6.27 9.25
N ASN A 34 -4.51 -5.09 9.55
CA ASN A 34 -4.55 -3.99 8.59
C ASN A 34 -3.13 -3.56 8.22
N LEU A 35 -2.89 -3.36 6.93
CA LEU A 35 -1.56 -3.19 6.35
C LEU A 35 -1.58 -2.04 5.34
N TRP A 36 -0.54 -1.22 5.32
CA TRP A 36 -0.29 -0.19 4.31
C TRP A 36 1.14 -0.30 3.82
N VAL A 37 1.33 -0.21 2.50
CA VAL A 37 2.64 -0.26 1.85
C VAL A 37 2.82 1.05 1.13
N PHE A 38 3.84 1.79 1.52
CA PHE A 38 4.24 3.05 0.94
C PHE A 38 5.50 2.88 0.11
N VAL A 39 5.54 3.60 -1.00
CA VAL A 39 6.76 3.85 -1.75
C VAL A 39 7.26 5.24 -1.40
N GLU A 40 8.55 5.35 -1.13
CA GLU A 40 9.18 6.61 -0.75
C GLU A 40 10.14 7.13 -1.80
N ASP A 41 9.99 8.41 -2.11
CA ASP A 41 10.87 9.14 -3.00
C ASP A 41 11.30 10.49 -2.40
N ASN A 42 12.34 11.07 -3.00
CA ASN A 42 12.85 12.39 -2.63
C ASN A 42 12.25 13.52 -3.49
N GLU A 43 11.62 13.22 -4.63
CA GLU A 43 11.28 14.20 -5.67
C GLU A 43 9.87 14.05 -6.29
N GLY A 44 9.01 13.17 -5.76
CA GLY A 44 7.67 12.90 -6.30
C GLY A 44 7.67 12.07 -7.59
N TYR A 45 8.80 11.43 -7.92
CA TYR A 45 8.91 10.52 -9.05
C TYR A 45 9.34 9.14 -8.54
N LEU A 46 8.56 8.11 -8.87
CA LEU A 46 8.89 6.71 -8.66
C LEU A 46 10.01 6.25 -9.62
N VAL A 47 11.17 6.91 -9.63
CA VAL A 47 12.34 6.41 -10.35
C VAL A 47 13.05 5.43 -9.42
N GLU A 48 12.64 4.15 -9.45
CA GLU A 48 13.03 3.09 -8.50
C GLU A 48 12.85 3.52 -7.03
N PRO A 49 11.78 3.08 -6.34
CA PRO A 49 11.51 3.54 -4.98
C PRO A 49 12.74 3.37 -4.10
N THR A 50 13.19 4.47 -3.49
CA THR A 50 14.43 4.47 -2.70
C THR A 50 14.26 3.65 -1.42
N THR A 51 13.02 3.61 -0.91
CA THR A 51 12.61 2.78 0.21
C THR A 51 11.15 2.37 0.03
N VAL A 52 10.84 1.17 0.52
CA VAL A 52 9.47 0.73 0.77
C VAL A 52 9.26 0.77 2.27
N ASN A 53 8.19 1.42 2.71
CA ASN A 53 7.79 1.44 4.11
C ASN A 53 6.50 0.65 4.27
N THR A 54 6.48 -0.29 5.21
CA THR A 54 5.29 -1.07 5.52
C THR A 54 4.79 -0.68 6.90
N VAL A 55 3.51 -0.36 6.98
CA VAL A 55 2.81 -0.04 8.22
C VAL A 55 1.79 -1.14 8.49
N GLU A 56 1.79 -1.71 9.69
CA GLU A 56 0.86 -2.78 10.06
C GLU A 56 0.29 -2.55 11.46
N VAL A 57 -1.00 -2.80 11.63
CA VAL A 57 -1.60 -2.94 12.96
C VAL A 57 -1.26 -4.33 13.49
N THR A 58 -0.26 -4.41 14.36
CA THR A 58 0.28 -5.68 14.87
C THR A 58 -0.43 -6.19 16.11
N GLN A 59 -1.13 -5.32 16.83
CA GLN A 59 -1.84 -5.66 18.05
C GLN A 59 -3.01 -4.70 18.24
N GLY A 60 -4.17 -5.23 18.62
CA GLY A 60 -5.32 -4.45 19.09
C GLY A 60 -5.88 -5.01 20.40
N GLY A 61 -6.35 -4.15 21.31
CA GLY A 61 -6.88 -4.61 22.59
C GLY A 61 -7.79 -3.61 23.31
N TYR A 62 -8.84 -4.13 23.95
CA TYR A 62 -9.72 -3.35 24.83
C TYR A 62 -9.10 -3.16 26.22
N TYR A 63 -9.05 -1.92 26.70
CA TYR A 63 -8.41 -1.57 27.97
C TYR A 63 -9.40 -1.14 29.08
N GLY A 64 -10.71 -1.17 28.79
CA GLY A 64 -11.75 -0.72 29.73
C GLY A 64 -12.20 0.71 29.46
N TRP A 65 -13.39 1.07 29.96
CA TRP A 65 -13.95 2.43 29.85
C TRP A 65 -14.04 2.94 28.40
N GLY A 66 -14.24 2.05 27.43
CA GLY A 66 -14.38 2.42 26.02
C GLY A 66 -13.06 2.72 25.30
N TRP A 67 -11.91 2.53 25.95
CA TRP A 67 -10.60 2.71 25.33
C TRP A 67 -10.10 1.43 24.66
N TYR A 68 -9.58 1.59 23.45
CA TYR A 68 -8.80 0.56 22.77
C TYR A 68 -7.39 1.08 22.52
N ASN A 69 -6.47 0.13 22.49
CA ASN A 69 -5.07 0.36 22.21
C ASN A 69 -4.68 -0.47 20.99
N HIS A 70 -3.94 0.17 20.10
CA HIS A 70 -3.48 -0.38 18.84
C HIS A 70 -2.00 -0.10 18.68
N THR A 71 -1.21 -1.13 18.39
CA THR A 71 0.22 -1.00 18.07
C THR A 71 0.41 -1.05 16.57
N LEU A 72 0.85 0.07 15.99
CA LEU A 72 1.18 0.19 14.58
C LEU A 72 2.68 0.07 14.42
N SER A 73 3.15 -0.97 13.73
CA SER A 73 4.57 -1.10 13.39
C SER A 73 4.89 -0.35 12.10
N GLY A 74 6.03 0.35 12.06
CA GLY A 74 6.54 1.03 10.85
C GLY A 74 5.83 2.33 10.47
N LEU A 75 4.84 2.80 11.23
CA LEU A 75 4.17 4.08 11.01
C LEU A 75 5.23 5.20 11.07
N PHE A 76 5.49 5.83 9.92
CA PHE A 76 6.55 6.84 9.76
C PHE A 76 7.95 6.38 10.22
N HIS A 77 8.26 5.09 10.03
CA HIS A 77 9.49 4.41 10.46
C HIS A 77 9.66 4.21 11.98
N ALA A 78 8.57 4.26 12.74
CA ALA A 78 8.56 3.93 14.15
C ALA A 78 7.39 3.01 14.50
N ASP A 79 7.52 2.29 15.61
CA ASP A 79 6.39 1.63 16.22
C ASP A 79 5.64 2.67 17.07
N VAL A 80 4.34 2.81 16.82
CA VAL A 80 3.49 3.82 17.45
C VAL A 80 2.32 3.13 18.14
N GLU A 81 2.10 3.50 19.38
CA GLU A 81 0.94 3.10 20.16
C GLU A 81 -0.14 4.17 20.02
N LEU A 82 -1.23 3.80 19.34
CA LEU A 82 -2.40 4.64 19.18
C LEU A 82 -3.53 4.13 20.05
N TRP A 83 -4.18 5.06 20.71
CA TRP A 83 -5.32 4.83 21.55
C TRP A 83 -6.52 5.48 20.94
N ASP A 84 -7.65 4.82 21.07
CA ASP A 84 -8.91 5.29 20.56
C ASP A 84 -9.99 5.20 21.64
N ASN A 85 -11.05 5.99 21.47
CA ASN A 85 -12.18 6.02 22.37
C ASN A 85 -13.42 6.45 21.58
N TYR A 86 -14.43 5.58 21.55
CA TYR A 86 -15.64 5.75 20.74
C TYR A 86 -16.46 7.04 21.00
N TRP A 87 -16.13 7.84 22.00
CA TRP A 87 -16.82 9.10 22.29
C TRP A 87 -16.21 10.34 21.65
N TYR A 88 -15.03 10.26 21.05
CA TYR A 88 -14.38 11.43 20.45
C TYR A 88 -13.87 11.15 19.06
N ASP A 89 -13.81 12.16 18.21
CA ASP A 89 -13.23 12.08 16.86
C ASP A 89 -11.69 12.19 16.87
N GLN A 90 -11.05 11.69 17.93
CA GLN A 90 -9.62 11.83 18.19
C GLN A 90 -8.95 10.47 18.36
N LEU A 91 -7.68 10.41 17.96
CA LEU A 91 -6.76 9.36 18.33
C LEU A 91 -5.69 9.96 19.23
N TRP A 92 -5.26 9.19 20.21
CA TRP A 92 -4.27 9.62 21.18
C TRP A 92 -3.04 8.73 21.16
N THR A 93 -1.96 9.23 21.71
CA THR A 93 -0.82 8.43 22.12
C THR A 93 -0.57 8.65 23.60
N TYR A 94 0.04 7.66 24.26
CA TYR A 94 0.40 7.74 25.66
C TYR A 94 1.90 7.49 25.82
N SER A 95 2.60 8.38 26.54
CA SER A 95 3.97 8.12 26.97
C SER A 95 4.15 8.42 28.45
N ASP A 96 4.10 9.69 28.85
CA ASP A 96 4.04 10.14 30.24
C ASP A 96 2.67 10.75 30.61
N GLN A 97 1.99 11.29 29.60
CA GLN A 97 0.63 11.78 29.63
C GLN A 97 -0.05 11.49 28.28
N TRP A 98 -1.34 11.78 28.20
CA TRP A 98 -2.11 11.67 26.98
C TRP A 98 -1.84 12.84 26.05
N TYR A 99 -1.58 12.53 24.79
CA TYR A 99 -1.42 13.51 23.72
C TYR A 99 -2.31 13.17 22.54
N THR A 100 -2.78 14.18 21.83
CA THR A 100 -3.56 13.98 20.60
C THR A 100 -2.61 13.63 19.45
N ALA A 101 -2.84 12.48 18.83
CA ALA A 101 -2.16 12.05 17.63
C ALA A 101 -2.94 12.47 16.39
N PHE A 102 -4.26 12.29 16.35
CA PHE A 102 -5.09 12.77 15.25
C PHE A 102 -6.39 13.35 15.80
N ASP A 103 -6.88 14.42 15.20
CA ASP A 103 -8.18 15.01 15.54
C ASP A 103 -8.94 15.29 14.25
N TYR A 104 -9.99 14.49 14.02
CA TYR A 104 -10.84 14.55 12.84
C TYR A 104 -12.09 15.42 13.06
N GLY A 105 -12.34 15.86 14.29
CA GLY A 105 -13.47 16.73 14.64
C GLY A 105 -13.22 18.22 14.40
N LEU A 106 -12.07 18.56 13.82
CA LEU A 106 -11.61 19.93 13.58
C LEU A 106 -12.18 20.52 12.29
N ASN A 107 -12.26 21.85 12.23
CA ASN A 107 -12.55 22.59 11.00
C ASN A 107 -11.24 22.89 10.25
N ASP A 108 -11.34 23.08 8.94
CA ASP A 108 -10.20 23.45 8.10
C ASP A 108 -9.45 24.67 8.66
N GLY A 109 -8.14 24.53 8.82
CA GLY A 109 -7.25 25.55 9.40
C GLY A 109 -7.11 25.52 10.94
N ASP A 110 -7.91 24.73 11.65
CA ASP A 110 -7.77 24.56 13.10
C ASP A 110 -6.40 23.95 13.45
N GLN A 111 -5.85 24.32 14.61
CA GLN A 111 -4.53 23.89 15.06
C GLN A 111 -4.57 23.19 16.41
N TYR A 112 -3.72 22.17 16.59
CA TYR A 112 -3.55 21.46 17.86
C TYR A 112 -2.11 20.98 18.09
N ASP A 113 -1.78 20.62 19.33
CA ASP A 113 -0.48 20.01 19.71
C ASP A 113 -0.53 18.52 19.33
N PHE A 114 0.13 18.17 18.22
CA PHE A 114 0.23 16.83 17.67
C PHE A 114 1.47 16.13 18.21
N ARG A 115 1.31 14.89 18.71
CA ARG A 115 2.42 14.04 19.13
C ARG A 115 2.17 12.58 18.79
N LEU A 116 3.24 11.88 18.40
CA LEU A 116 3.26 10.41 18.24
C LEU A 116 4.11 9.71 19.31
N GLY A 117 4.78 10.49 20.15
CA GLY A 117 5.69 10.00 21.17
C GLY A 117 6.17 11.16 22.07
N PRO A 118 7.05 10.86 23.04
CA PRO A 118 7.57 11.87 23.96
C PRO A 118 8.52 12.87 23.28
N CYS A 119 9.01 12.55 22.07
CA CYS A 119 10.03 13.29 21.35
C CYS A 119 9.46 14.24 20.30
N GLU A 120 8.41 13.79 19.64
CA GLU A 120 7.78 14.42 18.49
C GLU A 120 6.77 15.45 18.97
N ARG A 121 7.10 16.74 18.82
CA ARG A 121 6.18 17.82 19.11
C ARG A 121 5.95 18.69 17.89
N TYR A 122 4.74 18.65 17.37
CA TYR A 122 4.33 19.42 16.22
C TYR A 122 3.09 20.24 16.56
N THR A 123 2.99 21.42 15.97
CA THR A 123 1.69 22.05 15.75
C THR A 123 1.14 21.45 14.46
N ALA A 124 0.06 20.67 14.57
CA ALA A 124 -0.70 20.24 13.42
C ALA A 124 -1.70 21.31 13.03
N THR A 125 -1.72 21.68 11.76
CA THR A 125 -2.84 22.41 11.15
C THR A 125 -3.67 21.40 10.38
N TYR A 126 -4.91 21.21 10.81
CA TYR A 126 -5.85 20.34 10.12
C TYR A 126 -6.27 20.99 8.81
N SER A 127 -6.35 20.18 7.75
CA SER A 127 -6.91 20.59 6.49
C SER A 127 -7.89 19.54 5.98
N ALA A 128 -9.14 19.95 5.80
CA ALA A 128 -10.10 19.12 5.11
C ALA A 128 -9.75 19.19 3.62
N LEU A 129 -9.40 18.05 3.01
CA LEU A 129 -9.10 18.04 1.58
C LEU A 129 -10.43 18.00 0.84
N ASP A 130 -10.98 19.20 0.58
CA ASP A 130 -12.22 19.40 -0.20
C ASP A 130 -12.13 18.78 -1.62
N SER A 131 -10.91 18.53 -2.09
CA SER A 131 -10.62 17.79 -3.31
C SER A 131 -10.18 16.36 -3.00
N THR A 132 -10.59 15.43 -3.85
CA THR A 132 -10.04 14.07 -3.94
C THR A 132 -8.52 14.08 -3.82
N LEU A 133 -7.98 13.46 -2.77
CA LEU A 133 -6.55 13.25 -2.67
C LEU A 133 -6.15 12.17 -3.66
N VAL A 134 -5.15 12.47 -4.47
CA VAL A 134 -4.65 11.55 -5.48
C VAL A 134 -3.34 10.96 -4.96
N ALA A 135 -3.33 9.65 -4.76
CA ALA A 135 -2.11 8.88 -4.52
C ALA A 135 -1.96 7.81 -5.61
N PRO A 136 -0.81 7.13 -5.72
CA PRO A 136 -0.68 5.97 -6.60
C PRO A 136 -1.83 5.00 -6.35
N ALA A 137 -2.14 4.72 -5.06
CA ALA A 137 -3.21 3.86 -4.57
C ALA A 137 -4.63 4.18 -5.09
N GLY A 138 -4.80 5.33 -5.73
CA GLY A 138 -6.05 5.77 -6.33
C GLY A 138 -6.48 7.14 -5.83
N ASN A 139 -7.76 7.40 -6.02
CA ASN A 139 -8.42 8.64 -5.69
C ASN A 139 -9.19 8.47 -4.39
N PHE A 140 -8.90 9.30 -3.40
CA PHE A 140 -9.47 9.25 -2.06
C PHE A 140 -10.30 10.49 -1.79
N ASP A 141 -11.62 10.33 -1.87
CA ASP A 141 -12.56 11.38 -1.46
C ASP A 141 -12.64 11.46 0.07
N GLY A 142 -12.91 12.66 0.60
CA GLY A 142 -13.01 12.86 2.05
C GLY A 142 -11.68 12.67 2.79
N ALA A 143 -10.55 12.90 2.11
CA ALA A 143 -9.26 12.78 2.77
C ALA A 143 -9.01 13.92 3.78
N HIS A 144 -8.30 13.59 4.84
CA HIS A 144 -7.92 14.50 5.91
C HIS A 144 -6.41 14.75 5.85
N GLY A 145 -6.00 16.01 5.76
CA GLY A 145 -4.62 16.43 5.76
C GLY A 145 -4.20 17.04 7.10
N PHE A 146 -2.98 16.75 7.53
CA PHE A 146 -2.37 17.33 8.73
C PHE A 146 -1.02 17.92 8.35
N VAL A 147 -0.94 19.25 8.26
CA VAL A 147 0.33 19.95 8.01
C VAL A 147 1.03 20.15 9.35
N LEU A 148 2.24 19.61 9.48
CA LEU A 148 2.96 19.57 10.74
C LEU A 148 4.08 20.61 10.71
N ALA A 149 4.01 21.56 11.64
CA ALA A 149 5.03 22.58 11.85
C ALA A 149 5.68 22.39 13.22
N GLY A 150 6.99 22.54 13.31
CA GLY A 150 7.76 22.26 14.52
C GLY A 150 8.79 21.18 14.27
N GLY A 151 9.12 20.41 15.30
CA GLY A 151 10.15 19.39 15.18
C GLY A 151 10.52 18.79 16.53
N VAL A 152 11.59 18.00 16.52
CA VAL A 152 12.12 17.35 17.71
C VAL A 152 12.52 18.41 18.73
N ASP A 153 12.09 18.25 19.99
CA ASP A 153 12.53 19.12 21.08
C ASP A 153 14.07 19.12 21.12
N PRO A 154 14.73 20.30 20.98
CA PRO A 154 16.19 20.35 20.91
C PRO A 154 16.88 19.82 22.18
N ASN A 155 16.15 19.67 23.29
CA ASN A 155 16.66 19.12 24.55
C ASN A 155 16.52 17.60 24.65
N VAL A 156 15.81 16.95 23.72
CA VAL A 156 15.63 15.50 23.71
C VAL A 156 16.36 14.93 22.49
N LYS A 157 17.36 14.06 22.74
CA LYS A 157 18.13 13.39 21.67
C LYS A 157 17.28 12.30 21.03
N CYS A 158 16.37 12.68 20.15
CA CYS A 158 15.60 11.72 19.36
C CYS A 158 16.10 11.72 17.92
N ALA A 159 16.33 10.52 17.40
CA ALA A 159 16.79 10.29 16.03
C ALA A 159 15.60 9.81 15.18
N GLY A 160 14.57 10.66 15.06
CA GLY A 160 13.42 10.43 14.20
C GLY A 160 13.45 11.37 12.99
N PRO A 161 13.00 10.95 11.80
CA PRO A 161 12.82 11.85 10.68
C PRO A 161 11.74 12.89 11.00
N GLN A 162 11.93 14.14 10.57
CA GLN A 162 10.96 15.20 10.83
C GLN A 162 9.73 15.02 9.92
N LEU A 163 8.59 14.72 10.52
CA LEU A 163 7.30 14.74 9.84
C LEU A 163 6.87 16.18 9.55
N SER A 164 6.41 16.43 8.32
CA SER A 164 5.86 17.73 7.92
C SER A 164 4.45 17.64 7.33
N TYR A 165 3.99 16.44 6.99
CA TYR A 165 2.65 16.22 6.45
C TYR A 165 2.22 14.78 6.66
N VAL A 166 0.94 14.58 6.96
CA VAL A 166 0.26 13.27 6.97
C VAL A 166 -1.11 13.45 6.31
N ALA A 167 -1.52 12.48 5.50
CA ALA A 167 -2.86 12.39 4.95
C ALA A 167 -3.49 11.04 5.25
N THR A 168 -4.75 11.04 5.65
CA THR A 168 -5.57 9.84 5.85
C THR A 168 -6.84 9.90 5.02
N ALA A 169 -7.42 8.76 4.69
CA ALA A 169 -8.68 8.68 3.96
C ALA A 169 -9.67 7.73 4.63
N ASP A 170 -10.95 8.07 4.51
CA ASP A 170 -12.06 7.32 5.08
C ASP A 170 -12.16 5.91 4.51
N GLY A 171 -12.30 4.94 5.41
CA GLY A 171 -12.27 3.51 5.13
C GLY A 171 -10.89 2.95 4.77
N VAL A 172 -9.84 3.78 4.71
CA VAL A 172 -8.52 3.37 4.21
C VAL A 172 -7.43 3.56 5.26
N GLY A 173 -7.34 4.69 5.95
CA GLY A 173 -6.20 5.00 6.81
C GLY A 173 -5.16 5.89 6.13
N PRO A 174 -3.85 5.80 6.45
CA PRO A 174 -2.84 6.66 5.87
C PRO A 174 -2.70 6.42 4.37
N VAL A 175 -2.75 7.51 3.60
CA VAL A 175 -2.70 7.51 2.13
C VAL A 175 -1.50 8.31 1.60
N GLY A 176 -0.88 9.12 2.45
CA GLY A 176 0.40 9.76 2.15
C GLY A 176 1.02 10.45 3.35
N TYR A 177 2.33 10.72 3.28
CA TYR A 177 3.04 11.50 4.29
C TYR A 177 4.30 12.17 3.72
N VAL A 178 4.86 13.11 4.48
CA VAL A 178 6.20 13.66 4.24
C VAL A 178 7.02 13.55 5.51
N SER A 179 8.15 12.84 5.44
CA SER A 179 9.04 12.56 6.57
C SER A 179 10.50 12.70 6.16
N GLY A 180 11.25 13.59 6.83
CA GLY A 180 12.68 13.79 6.54
C GLY A 180 12.95 14.25 5.10
N GLY A 181 12.00 14.96 4.48
CA GLY A 181 12.06 15.37 3.07
C GLY A 181 11.65 14.30 2.05
N LYS A 182 11.38 13.06 2.50
CA LYS A 182 10.83 12.01 1.65
C LYS A 182 9.31 12.08 1.62
N LYS A 183 8.72 11.81 0.47
CA LYS A 183 7.28 11.66 0.30
C LYS A 183 6.94 10.17 0.31
N GLY A 184 6.10 9.75 1.24
CA GLY A 184 5.51 8.42 1.26
C GLY A 184 4.19 8.45 0.52
N HIS A 185 4.08 7.64 -0.54
CA HIS A 185 2.88 7.51 -1.35
C HIS A 185 2.29 6.12 -1.16
N LEU A 186 0.98 6.03 -0.84
CA LEU A 186 0.35 4.72 -0.67
C LEU A 186 0.37 3.97 -2.00
N LEU A 187 0.89 2.74 -1.96
CA LEU A 187 0.94 1.82 -3.10
C LEU A 187 -0.17 0.77 -2.97
N TYR A 188 -0.33 0.23 -1.77
CA TYR A 188 -1.25 -0.87 -1.46
C TYR A 188 -1.66 -0.76 0.00
N ALA A 189 -2.92 -1.09 0.30
CA ALA A 189 -3.40 -1.32 1.64
C ALA A 189 -4.31 -2.54 1.69
N ARG A 190 -4.31 -3.23 2.84
CA ARG A 190 -5.28 -4.25 3.20
C ARG A 190 -6.00 -3.78 4.45
N VAL A 191 -7.30 -3.53 4.33
CA VAL A 191 -8.11 -2.94 5.38
C VAL A 191 -9.37 -3.76 5.58
N ALA A 192 -9.55 -4.31 6.78
CA ALA A 192 -10.65 -5.21 7.12
C ALA A 192 -10.80 -6.37 6.11
N GLY A 193 -9.65 -6.88 5.62
CA GLY A 193 -9.58 -7.93 4.59
C GLY A 193 -9.85 -7.47 3.15
N ASN A 194 -10.19 -6.20 2.92
CA ASN A 194 -10.34 -5.62 1.59
C ASN A 194 -9.03 -5.04 1.10
N VAL A 195 -8.73 -5.17 -0.19
CA VAL A 195 -7.54 -4.55 -0.79
C VAL A 195 -7.89 -3.20 -1.40
N VAL A 196 -7.07 -2.21 -1.09
CA VAL A 196 -7.07 -0.86 -1.67
C VAL A 196 -5.73 -0.67 -2.34
N ALA A 197 -5.67 -0.62 -3.67
CA ALA A 197 -4.39 -0.56 -4.37
C ALA A 197 -4.42 0.34 -5.60
N ALA A 198 -3.20 0.71 -6.00
CA ALA A 198 -2.90 1.71 -7.00
C ALA A 198 -3.27 1.35 -8.43
N GLY A 199 -3.93 2.30 -9.10
CA GLY A 199 -4.37 2.15 -10.48
C GLY A 199 -5.30 0.94 -10.69
N PRO A 200 -5.45 0.47 -11.94
CA PRO A 200 -6.02 -0.84 -12.15
C PRO A 200 -5.08 -1.85 -11.46
N HIS A 201 -5.64 -2.67 -10.59
CA HIS A 201 -4.91 -3.68 -9.84
C HIS A 201 -5.75 -4.95 -9.83
N ASN A 202 -5.09 -6.06 -9.58
CA ASN A 202 -5.76 -7.29 -9.21
C ASN A 202 -4.92 -8.00 -8.16
N VAL A 203 -5.59 -8.81 -7.36
CA VAL A 203 -4.98 -9.61 -6.33
C VAL A 203 -5.26 -11.06 -6.62
N ASN A 204 -4.24 -11.90 -6.53
CA ASN A 204 -4.40 -13.32 -6.67
C ASN A 204 -3.61 -14.04 -5.57
N THR A 205 -4.27 -14.99 -4.94
CA THR A 205 -3.73 -15.72 -3.79
C THR A 205 -3.62 -17.19 -4.15
N SER A 206 -2.43 -17.75 -3.96
CA SER A 206 -2.15 -19.17 -4.19
C SER A 206 -1.19 -19.67 -3.13
N ASN A 207 -1.52 -20.79 -2.49
CA ASN A 207 -0.68 -21.46 -1.49
C ASN A 207 -0.21 -20.55 -0.33
N GLY A 208 -1.04 -19.59 0.10
CA GLY A 208 -0.68 -18.65 1.18
C GLY A 208 0.27 -17.53 0.75
N ILE A 209 0.49 -17.36 -0.56
CA ILE A 209 1.14 -16.18 -1.13
C ILE A 209 0.08 -15.35 -1.83
N GLU A 210 -0.08 -14.11 -1.37
CA GLU A 210 -0.87 -13.09 -2.04
C GLU A 210 0.06 -12.25 -2.92
N VAL A 211 -0.35 -12.03 -4.18
CA VAL A 211 0.34 -11.11 -5.09
C VAL A 211 -0.65 -10.07 -5.56
N ALA A 212 -0.34 -8.81 -5.29
CA ALA A 212 -0.99 -7.66 -5.89
C ALA A 212 -0.03 -7.02 -6.91
N MET A 213 -0.53 -6.72 -8.11
CA MET A 213 0.20 -5.89 -9.07
C MET A 213 -0.47 -4.53 -9.17
N VAL A 214 0.35 -3.51 -8.97
CA VAL A 214 0.01 -2.10 -9.16
C VAL A 214 0.66 -1.62 -10.44
N LEU A 215 -0.08 -0.85 -11.24
CA LEU A 215 0.47 -0.14 -12.40
C LEU A 215 0.31 1.37 -12.24
N THR A 216 1.40 2.09 -12.53
CA THR A 216 1.42 3.55 -12.60
C THR A 216 2.17 3.99 -13.86
N ASP A 217 1.99 5.24 -14.28
CA ASP A 217 2.82 5.85 -15.31
C ASP A 217 3.90 6.74 -14.68
N ASP A 218 4.87 7.23 -15.45
CA ASP A 218 5.91 8.15 -14.95
C ASP A 218 5.44 9.62 -14.82
N THR A 219 4.17 9.91 -15.10
CA THR A 219 3.55 11.24 -15.01
C THR A 219 2.74 11.45 -13.73
N LEU A 220 3.09 10.70 -12.67
CA LEU A 220 2.42 10.47 -11.38
C LEU A 220 1.90 11.66 -10.55
N GLU A 221 1.79 12.87 -11.07
CA GLU A 221 1.01 13.93 -10.42
C GLU A 221 -0.49 13.56 -10.30
N HIS A 222 -1.02 12.59 -11.05
CA HIS A 222 -2.48 12.38 -11.15
C HIS A 222 -3.05 10.97 -11.02
N GLY A 223 -2.34 9.99 -10.42
CA GLY A 223 -2.90 8.74 -9.82
C GLY A 223 -4.00 7.95 -10.56
N THR A 224 -4.25 8.22 -11.83
CA THR A 224 -5.29 7.62 -12.65
C THR A 224 -4.85 7.69 -14.11
N LEU A 225 -4.90 6.55 -14.79
CA LEU A 225 -4.96 6.44 -16.25
C LEU A 225 -6.31 6.98 -16.80
N ASN A 226 -6.81 8.12 -16.28
CA ASN A 226 -8.11 8.71 -16.64
C ASN A 226 -7.97 10.14 -17.15
N CYS A 227 -7.71 10.31 -18.45
CA CYS A 227 -8.07 11.55 -19.16
C CYS A 227 -9.56 11.42 -19.58
N LEU A 228 -10.50 11.91 -18.74
CA LEU A 228 -11.95 11.86 -19.01
C LEU A 228 -12.50 13.07 -19.82
N VAL A 229 -11.67 14.09 -20.11
CA VAL A 229 -12.08 15.23 -20.95
C VAL A 229 -10.93 15.72 -21.85
N ALA A 230 -11.16 15.73 -23.16
CA ALA A 230 -10.22 16.23 -24.17
C ALA A 230 -10.14 17.78 -24.19
N PRO A 231 -9.04 18.39 -24.67
CA PRO A 231 -7.88 17.80 -25.35
C PRO A 231 -6.67 17.57 -24.41
N CYS A 232 -6.26 16.30 -24.26
CA CYS A 232 -5.08 15.90 -23.51
C CYS A 232 -3.82 16.28 -24.34
N PRO A 233 -2.81 16.99 -23.80
CA PRO A 233 -1.58 17.28 -24.53
C PRO A 233 -0.78 15.98 -24.77
N LEU A 234 -0.34 15.81 -26.02
CA LEU A 234 0.46 14.68 -26.53
C LEU A 234 1.80 14.55 -25.79
N ALA A 235 1.84 13.83 -24.67
CA ALA A 235 3.09 13.36 -24.11
C ALA A 235 3.40 11.97 -24.71
N PRO A 236 4.59 11.77 -25.31
CA PRO A 236 4.97 10.46 -25.82
C PRO A 236 5.11 9.47 -24.66
N ALA A 237 4.33 8.38 -24.72
CA ALA A 237 4.63 7.08 -24.14
C ALA A 237 5.26 7.14 -22.74
N ALA A 238 4.45 7.53 -21.74
CA ALA A 238 4.82 7.43 -20.33
C ALA A 238 5.21 5.98 -20.01
N ASN A 239 6.40 5.76 -19.42
CA ASN A 239 6.81 4.41 -19.07
C ASN A 239 5.82 3.80 -18.08
N LEU A 240 5.47 2.54 -18.29
CA LEU A 240 4.60 1.83 -17.37
C LEU A 240 5.45 1.29 -16.24
N GLN A 241 5.21 1.78 -15.04
CA GLN A 241 5.83 1.28 -13.84
C GLN A 241 4.91 0.26 -13.19
N ALA A 242 5.50 -0.81 -12.69
CA ALA A 242 4.77 -1.87 -12.02
C ALA A 242 5.42 -2.18 -10.68
N ALA A 243 4.60 -2.33 -9.66
CA ALA A 243 5.01 -2.84 -8.37
C ALA A 243 4.21 -4.11 -8.04
N PHE A 244 4.92 -5.18 -7.70
CA PHE A 244 4.36 -6.41 -7.17
C PHE A 244 4.49 -6.39 -5.67
N VAL A 245 3.38 -6.30 -4.96
CA VAL A 245 3.32 -6.47 -3.50
C VAL A 245 3.03 -7.93 -3.22
N VAL A 246 3.97 -8.60 -2.57
CA VAL A 246 3.97 -10.05 -2.37
C VAL A 246 3.96 -10.30 -0.88
N THR A 247 2.86 -10.83 -0.36
CA THR A 247 2.67 -11.04 1.06
C THR A 247 2.48 -12.52 1.36
N ASN A 248 3.22 -13.01 2.35
CA ASN A 248 2.98 -14.33 2.90
C ASN A 248 1.82 -14.28 3.89
N THR A 249 0.62 -14.64 3.43
CA THR A 249 -0.60 -14.67 4.26
C THR A 249 -0.77 -15.99 5.01
N SER A 250 0.24 -16.87 4.98
CA SER A 250 0.24 -18.10 5.75
C SER A 250 0.90 -17.90 7.12
N GLY A 251 0.44 -18.66 8.12
CA GLY A 251 1.06 -18.67 9.46
C GLY A 251 2.43 -19.37 9.52
N LEU A 252 3.07 -19.65 8.38
CA LEU A 252 4.36 -20.34 8.28
C LEU A 252 5.27 -19.61 7.30
N SER A 253 6.58 -19.69 7.47
CA SER A 253 7.52 -19.14 6.49
C SER A 253 7.38 -19.83 5.12
N GLN A 254 7.37 -19.04 4.06
CA GLN A 254 7.31 -19.52 2.67
C GLN A 254 8.62 -19.21 1.96
N THR A 255 9.10 -20.12 1.11
CA THR A 255 10.30 -19.89 0.29
C THR A 255 9.91 -19.81 -1.18
N LEU A 256 10.26 -18.69 -1.82
CA LEU A 256 10.08 -18.46 -3.24
C LEU A 256 11.35 -18.90 -3.98
N HIS A 257 11.24 -19.94 -4.79
CA HIS A 257 12.35 -20.54 -5.53
C HIS A 257 12.40 -20.05 -6.98
N PHE A 258 13.34 -19.16 -7.30
CA PHE A 258 13.56 -18.65 -8.64
C PHE A 258 14.68 -19.45 -9.33
N THR A 259 14.47 -19.81 -10.59
CA THR A 259 15.43 -20.60 -11.38
C THR A 259 16.50 -19.75 -12.09
N SER A 260 16.39 -18.43 -11.99
CA SER A 260 17.33 -17.45 -12.52
C SER A 260 17.28 -16.16 -11.71
N GLY A 261 18.10 -15.17 -12.07
CA GLY A 261 18.01 -13.81 -11.54
C GLY A 261 16.75 -13.05 -11.98
N GLN A 262 15.91 -13.63 -12.85
CA GLN A 262 14.60 -13.09 -13.16
C GLN A 262 13.62 -13.42 -12.02
N THR A 263 13.14 -12.41 -11.30
CA THR A 263 12.21 -12.58 -10.18
C THR A 263 10.75 -12.33 -10.55
N PHE A 264 10.50 -11.62 -11.65
CA PHE A 264 9.15 -11.38 -12.16
C PHE A 264 9.16 -11.18 -13.69
N GLU A 265 7.96 -11.15 -14.27
CA GLU A 265 7.70 -10.80 -15.66
C GLU A 265 6.43 -9.95 -15.73
N ILE A 266 6.38 -9.08 -16.74
CA ILE A 266 5.18 -8.33 -17.11
C ILE A 266 5.00 -8.45 -18.63
N ASP A 267 3.92 -9.09 -19.06
CA ASP A 267 3.49 -9.10 -20.47
C ASP A 267 2.47 -7.98 -20.69
N ILE A 268 2.69 -7.07 -21.63
CA ILE A 268 1.64 -6.15 -22.11
C ILE A 268 0.97 -6.75 -23.33
N ARG A 269 -0.34 -6.88 -23.29
CA ARG A 269 -1.17 -7.50 -24.33
C ARG A 269 -2.13 -6.51 -24.94
N ASP A 270 -2.27 -6.51 -26.26
CA ASP A 270 -3.28 -5.70 -26.96
C ASP A 270 -4.72 -6.23 -26.73
N GLY A 271 -5.73 -5.51 -27.21
CA GLY A 271 -7.13 -5.95 -27.14
C GLY A 271 -7.46 -7.24 -27.91
N LYS A 272 -6.51 -7.82 -28.65
CA LYS A 272 -6.61 -9.13 -29.31
C LYS A 272 -5.90 -10.24 -28.51
N GLY A 273 -5.24 -9.88 -27.41
CA GLY A 273 -4.48 -10.79 -26.55
C GLY A 273 -3.03 -11.04 -27.01
N ASN A 274 -2.54 -10.33 -28.02
CA ASN A 274 -1.15 -10.47 -28.49
C ASN A 274 -0.21 -9.76 -27.53
N VAL A 275 0.88 -10.41 -27.13
CA VAL A 275 1.95 -9.75 -26.36
C VAL A 275 2.66 -8.74 -27.27
N VAL A 276 2.54 -7.46 -26.95
CA VAL A 276 3.17 -6.34 -27.67
C VAL A 276 4.44 -5.85 -26.98
N ARG A 277 4.60 -6.14 -25.69
CA ARG A 277 5.81 -5.83 -24.88
C ARG A 277 6.00 -6.86 -23.79
N ARG A 278 7.25 -7.07 -23.39
CA ARG A 278 7.61 -7.69 -22.12
C ARG A 278 8.55 -6.81 -21.34
N TRP A 279 8.47 -6.87 -20.02
CA TRP A 279 9.48 -6.27 -19.15
C TRP A 279 10.87 -6.88 -19.42
N SER A 280 10.94 -8.17 -19.71
CA SER A 280 12.19 -8.89 -20.02
C SER A 280 12.84 -8.54 -21.35
N ASP A 281 12.18 -7.80 -22.25
CA ASP A 281 12.70 -7.58 -23.60
C ASP A 281 14.07 -6.89 -23.56
N GLY A 282 15.07 -7.50 -24.20
CA GLY A 282 16.44 -7.01 -24.23
C GLY A 282 17.23 -7.18 -22.92
N ARG A 283 16.65 -7.82 -21.90
CA ARG A 283 17.32 -8.09 -20.62
C ARG A 283 17.98 -9.46 -20.62
N PHE A 284 19.13 -9.55 -19.96
CA PHE A 284 19.83 -10.81 -19.69
C PHE A 284 19.78 -11.09 -18.19
N PHE A 285 19.45 -12.34 -17.83
CA PHE A 285 19.34 -12.77 -16.45
C PHE A 285 20.38 -13.84 -16.13
N THR A 286 21.06 -13.68 -15.00
CA THR A 286 22.02 -14.66 -14.50
C THR A 286 21.33 -15.99 -14.26
N GLN A 287 21.94 -17.08 -14.72
CA GLN A 287 21.47 -18.44 -14.48
C GLN A 287 21.90 -18.91 -13.07
N ALA A 288 21.38 -18.24 -12.06
CA ALA A 288 21.61 -18.54 -10.66
C ALA A 288 20.27 -18.77 -9.96
N LEU A 289 20.19 -19.83 -9.15
CA LEU A 289 19.03 -20.06 -8.29
C LEU A 289 18.99 -18.97 -7.22
N VAL A 290 17.83 -18.38 -7.02
CA VAL A 290 17.59 -17.37 -5.99
C VAL A 290 16.46 -17.87 -5.10
N ASP A 291 16.70 -17.90 -3.80
CA ASP A 291 15.68 -18.21 -2.80
C ASP A 291 15.37 -16.94 -2.01
N ILE A 292 14.08 -16.61 -1.92
CA ILE A 292 13.59 -15.54 -1.05
C ILE A 292 12.68 -16.18 -0.01
N VAL A 293 13.06 -16.08 1.26
CA VAL A 293 12.24 -16.55 2.38
C VAL A 293 11.38 -15.38 2.86
N LEU A 294 10.08 -15.60 2.95
CA LEU A 294 9.12 -14.70 3.57
C LEU A 294 8.68 -15.28 4.90
N ALA A 295 8.89 -14.57 6.01
CA ALA A 295 8.29 -14.90 7.30
C ALA A 295 6.74 -14.81 7.23
N PRO A 296 5.99 -15.38 8.20
CA PRO A 296 4.56 -15.10 8.30
C PRO A 296 4.29 -13.60 8.27
N ASP A 297 3.31 -13.21 7.46
CA ASP A 297 2.89 -11.82 7.24
C ASP A 297 3.95 -10.89 6.62
N GLU A 298 5.14 -11.40 6.29
CA GLU A 298 6.17 -10.61 5.61
C GLU A 298 5.70 -10.22 4.20
N THR A 299 5.83 -8.93 3.92
CA THR A 299 5.62 -8.35 2.60
C THR A 299 6.95 -8.03 1.92
N ARG A 300 7.07 -8.41 0.65
CA ARG A 300 8.14 -7.97 -0.26
C ARG A 300 7.55 -7.25 -1.45
N VAL A 301 8.25 -6.22 -1.90
CA VAL A 301 7.89 -5.47 -3.11
C VAL A 301 8.93 -5.71 -4.19
N PHE A 302 8.48 -6.10 -5.38
CA PHE A 302 9.30 -6.14 -6.59
C PHE A 302 8.86 -5.02 -7.51
N TYR A 303 9.81 -4.32 -8.13
CA TYR A 303 9.53 -3.16 -8.96
C TYR A 303 10.13 -3.32 -10.35
N GLY A 304 9.40 -2.89 -11.38
CA GLY A 304 9.85 -2.94 -12.76
C GLY A 304 9.25 -1.85 -13.62
N VAL A 305 10.03 -1.37 -14.58
CA VAL A 305 9.58 -0.41 -15.60
C VAL A 305 9.51 -1.11 -16.96
N VAL A 306 8.33 -1.09 -17.57
CA VAL A 306 8.09 -1.49 -18.95
C VAL A 306 8.15 -0.22 -19.82
N PRO A 307 9.17 -0.09 -20.69
CA PRO A 307 9.28 1.08 -21.53
C PRO A 307 8.10 1.17 -22.50
N ALA A 308 7.42 2.32 -22.51
CA ALA A 308 6.30 2.50 -23.43
C ALA A 308 6.77 2.73 -24.87
N ALA A 309 8.02 3.15 -25.06
CA ALA A 309 8.73 3.11 -26.33
C ALA A 309 9.98 2.23 -26.24
N THR A 310 10.23 1.40 -27.24
CA THR A 310 11.47 0.63 -27.38
C THR A 310 12.03 0.80 -28.78
N TYR A 311 13.35 0.89 -28.86
CA TYR A 311 14.07 0.85 -30.12
C TYR A 311 14.16 -0.59 -30.61
N ASP A 312 13.57 -0.88 -31.77
CA ASP A 312 13.73 -2.16 -32.44
C ASP A 312 15.00 -2.10 -33.29
N TRP A 313 16.05 -2.79 -32.83
CA TRP A 313 17.34 -2.84 -33.51
C TRP A 313 17.30 -3.59 -34.85
N ALA A 314 16.28 -4.42 -35.08
CA ALA A 314 16.13 -5.16 -36.33
C ALA A 314 15.52 -4.30 -37.43
N SER A 315 14.57 -3.42 -37.09
CA SER A 315 13.95 -2.48 -38.04
C SER A 315 14.62 -1.10 -38.06
N GLY A 316 15.36 -0.75 -37.00
CA GLY A 316 15.94 0.58 -36.82
C GLY A 316 14.92 1.65 -36.42
N GLU A 317 13.70 1.26 -36.03
CA GLU A 317 12.60 2.15 -35.70
C GLU A 317 12.27 2.14 -34.20
N ASN A 318 11.75 3.27 -33.72
CA ASN A 318 11.11 3.33 -32.41
C ASN A 318 9.71 2.76 -32.54
N SER A 319 9.43 1.69 -31.81
CA SER A 319 8.06 1.22 -31.60
C SER A 319 7.53 1.88 -30.33
N SER A 320 6.33 2.44 -30.36
CA SER A 320 5.61 2.89 -29.16
C SER A 320 4.33 2.07 -29.02
N LEU A 321 3.83 1.93 -27.79
CA LEU A 321 2.47 1.45 -27.60
C LEU A 321 1.50 2.37 -28.37
N LEU A 322 0.64 1.76 -29.18
CA LEU A 322 -0.37 2.49 -29.93
C LEU A 322 -1.52 2.87 -29.00
N TYR A 323 -2.35 3.81 -29.43
CA TYR A 323 -3.63 4.08 -28.79
C TYR A 323 -4.50 2.82 -28.71
N GLY A 324 -4.95 2.46 -27.52
CA GLY A 324 -5.81 1.29 -27.36
C GLY A 324 -5.95 0.79 -25.94
N LYS A 325 -6.80 -0.24 -25.78
CA LYS A 325 -6.92 -0.99 -24.54
C LYS A 325 -5.87 -2.10 -24.51
N TYR A 326 -5.24 -2.25 -23.35
CA TYR A 326 -4.21 -3.22 -23.08
C TYR A 326 -4.49 -3.97 -21.78
N THR A 327 -3.92 -5.17 -21.66
CA THR A 327 -3.86 -5.92 -20.41
C THR A 327 -2.40 -6.18 -20.08
N ALA A 328 -1.94 -5.73 -18.91
CA ALA A 328 -0.69 -6.17 -18.35
C ALA A 328 -0.93 -7.46 -17.56
N THR A 329 -0.23 -8.53 -17.89
CA THR A 329 -0.19 -9.76 -17.10
C THR A 329 1.13 -9.80 -16.37
N GLY A 330 1.09 -9.61 -15.05
CA GLY A 330 2.25 -9.73 -14.18
C GLY A 330 2.30 -11.07 -13.47
N TYR A 331 3.49 -11.60 -13.26
CA TYR A 331 3.70 -12.79 -12.44
C TYR A 331 5.11 -12.87 -11.90
N LEU A 332 5.27 -13.52 -10.75
CA LEU A 332 6.59 -13.82 -10.20
C LEU A 332 7.19 -15.02 -10.93
N SER A 333 8.49 -15.01 -11.21
CA SER A 333 9.13 -16.06 -12.02
C SER A 333 9.50 -17.33 -11.24
N TYR A 334 8.80 -17.62 -10.14
CA TYR A 334 8.96 -18.87 -9.37
C TYR A 334 7.89 -19.90 -9.76
N GLY A 335 8.16 -21.17 -9.49
CA GLY A 335 7.23 -22.26 -9.83
C GLY A 335 5.88 -22.15 -9.11
N GLY A 336 4.79 -22.02 -9.88
CA GLY A 336 3.43 -21.99 -9.32
C GLY A 336 2.92 -20.62 -8.90
N SER A 337 3.60 -19.53 -9.28
CA SER A 337 3.19 -18.16 -8.99
C SER A 337 1.77 -17.87 -9.47
N PRO A 338 0.91 -17.23 -8.64
CA PRO A 338 -0.33 -16.69 -9.14
C PRO A 338 -0.04 -15.61 -10.20
N LYS A 339 -0.80 -15.61 -11.29
CA LYS A 339 -0.76 -14.56 -12.30
C LYS A 339 -1.77 -13.48 -11.95
N VAL A 340 -1.39 -12.23 -12.20
CA VAL A 340 -2.23 -11.07 -11.96
C VAL A 340 -2.41 -10.33 -13.28
N ASP A 341 -3.65 -10.24 -13.75
CA ASP A 341 -3.99 -9.49 -14.96
C ASP A 341 -4.48 -8.11 -14.57
N VAL A 342 -4.08 -7.05 -15.26
CA VAL A 342 -4.52 -5.68 -15.01
C VAL A 342 -4.84 -5.03 -16.34
N THR A 343 -6.04 -4.49 -16.51
CA THR A 343 -6.46 -3.86 -17.77
C THR A 343 -6.31 -2.34 -17.68
N PHE A 344 -5.68 -1.75 -18.68
CA PHE A 344 -5.46 -0.31 -18.80
C PHE A 344 -5.70 0.17 -20.23
N SER A 345 -5.72 1.48 -20.46
CA SER A 345 -5.77 2.05 -21.82
C SER A 345 -4.54 2.91 -22.03
N ALA A 346 -3.77 2.63 -23.08
CA ALA A 346 -2.75 3.54 -23.55
C ALA A 346 -3.45 4.61 -24.41
N GLN A 347 -3.24 5.87 -24.03
CA GLN A 347 -3.71 7.06 -24.70
C GLN A 347 -2.51 7.99 -24.98
#